data_AF-A0A836UE77-F1
#
_entry.id   AF-A0A836UE77-F1
#
_cell.length_a   1.000
_cell.length_b   1.000
_cell.length_c   1.000
_cell.angle_alpha   90.00
_cell.angle_beta   90.00
_cell.angle_gamma   90.00
#
_symmetry.space_group_name_H-M   'P 1'
#
loop_
_entity.id
_entity.type
_entity.pdbx_description
1 polymer ?
#
loop_
_entity_poly.entity_id
_entity_poly.type
_entity_poly.pdbx_seq_one_letter_code
_entity_poly.pdbx_strand_id
1 'polypeptide(L)'
;MWPLADWFRLLVASSATFAAAFLLLYKAVDLIGSTKTTLLGRLEVVLIVALAVIFLGERWTRRHWLALGLALLGATVVNFDTAAFNLQFGLGELMSLGAVLSFSVGIILLKSLVDR
;
A
#
# COMPACT_ATOMS: atom_id res chain seq x y z
N MET A 1 21.93 19.43 -4.82
CA MET A 1 20.62 19.93 -4.33
C MET A 1 19.65 19.91 -5.49
N TRP A 2 18.54 19.18 -5.39
CA TRP A 2 17.52 19.23 -6.44
C TRP A 2 16.89 20.64 -6.49
N PRO A 3 16.51 21.12 -7.68
CA PRO A 3 15.78 22.38 -7.80
C PRO A 3 14.43 22.29 -7.09
N LEU A 4 13.96 23.42 -6.56
CA LEU A 4 12.72 23.56 -5.79
C LEU A 4 11.47 23.05 -6.56
N ALA A 5 11.55 23.07 -7.90
CA ALA A 5 10.55 22.51 -8.79
C ALA A 5 10.40 20.98 -8.66
N ASP A 6 11.48 20.23 -8.39
CA ASP A 6 11.42 18.78 -8.27
C ASP A 6 10.83 18.35 -6.93
N TRP A 7 11.09 19.11 -5.87
CA TRP A 7 10.42 18.97 -4.58
C TRP A 7 8.91 19.16 -4.70
N PHE A 8 8.48 20.23 -5.38
CA PHE A 8 7.07 20.51 -5.61
C PHE A 8 6.40 19.42 -6.45
N ARG A 9 7.06 18.95 -7.52
CA ARG A 9 6.56 17.84 -8.35
C ARG A 9 6.36 16.55 -7.56
N LEU A 10 7.32 16.19 -6.71
CA LEU A 10 7.20 14.99 -5.86
C LEU A 10 6.07 15.11 -4.83
N LEU A 11 5.89 16.29 -4.23
CA LEU A 11 4.79 16.54 -3.29
C LEU A 11 3.42 16.48 -3.96
N VAL A 12 3.28 17.07 -5.14
CA VAL A 12 2.04 17.02 -5.90
C VAL A 12 1.76 15.59 -6.37
N ALA A 13 2.79 14.87 -6.83
CA ALA A 13 2.65 13.49 -7.26
C ALA A 13 2.23 12.56 -6.11
N SER A 14 2.86 12.67 -4.93
CA SER A 14 2.49 11.85 -3.78
C SER A 14 1.09 12.19 -3.27
N SER A 15 0.74 13.48 -3.21
CA SER A 15 -0.61 13.90 -2.83
C SER A 15 -1.67 13.38 -3.80
N ALA A 16 -1.39 13.40 -5.10
CA ALA A 16 -2.30 12.89 -6.12
C ALA A 16 -2.49 11.37 -6.02
N THR A 17 -1.42 10.61 -5.77
CA THR A 17 -1.52 9.15 -5.59
C THR A 17 -2.23 8.78 -4.30
N PHE A 18 -2.06 9.55 -3.21
CA PHE A 18 -2.85 9.37 -1.99
C PHE A 18 -4.33 9.67 -2.21
N ALA A 19 -4.65 10.78 -2.88
CA ALA A 19 -6.03 11.13 -3.19
C ALA A 19 -6.71 10.04 -4.03
N ALA A 20 -6.03 9.55 -5.08
CA ALA A 20 -6.52 8.45 -5.90
C ALA A 20 -6.72 7.17 -5.07
N ALA A 21 -5.78 6.85 -4.18
CA ALA A 21 -5.88 5.68 -3.30
C ALA A 21 -7.12 5.75 -2.41
N PHE A 22 -7.36 6.87 -1.73
CA PHE A 22 -8.53 7.03 -0.85
C PHE A 22 -9.86 6.97 -1.60
N LEU A 23 -9.93 7.55 -2.81
CA LEU A 23 -11.13 7.47 -3.65
C LEU A 23 -11.44 6.04 -4.07
N LEU A 24 -10.42 5.30 -4.52
CA LEU A 24 -10.56 3.89 -4.89
C LEU A 24 -10.91 3.02 -3.69
N LEU A 25 -10.31 3.29 -2.53
CA LEU A 25 -10.60 2.56 -1.30
C LEU A 25 -12.06 2.76 -0.88
N TYR A 26 -12.56 4.00 -0.88
CA TYR A 26 -13.95 4.28 -0.51
C TYR A 26 -14.93 3.55 -1.45
N LYS A 27 -14.66 3.58 -2.76
CA LYS A 27 -15.45 2.83 -3.74
C LYS A 27 -15.37 1.31 -3.54
N ALA A 28 -14.20 0.78 -3.19
CA ALA A 28 -14.05 -0.63 -2.89
C ALA A 28 -14.83 -1.02 -1.63
N VAL A 29 -14.81 -0.19 -0.58
CA VAL A 29 -15.55 -0.43 0.67
C VAL A 29 -17.06 -0.50 0.39
N ASP A 30 -17.58 0.39 -0.45
CA ASP A 30 -18.99 0.39 -0.88
C ASP A 30 -19.36 -0.90 -1.64
N LEU A 31 -18.44 -1.47 -2.43
CA LEU A 31 -18.70 -2.61 -3.31
C LEU A 31 -18.54 -3.97 -2.61
N ILE A 32 -17.46 -4.15 -1.85
CA ILE A 32 -17.08 -5.47 -1.28
C ILE A 32 -17.08 -5.48 0.26
N GLY A 33 -17.42 -4.35 0.90
CA GLY A 33 -17.50 -4.20 2.35
C GLY A 33 -16.15 -3.98 3.03
N SER A 34 -16.21 -3.41 4.23
CA SER A 34 -15.02 -3.00 5.00
C SER A 34 -14.11 -4.17 5.38
N THR A 35 -14.66 -5.36 5.63
CA THR A 35 -13.85 -6.53 6.02
C THR A 35 -12.95 -7.00 4.88
N LYS A 36 -13.49 -7.17 3.67
CA LYS A 36 -12.71 -7.63 2.51
C LYS A 36 -11.68 -6.59 2.08
N THR A 37 -12.05 -5.30 2.05
CA THR A 37 -11.09 -4.23 1.74
C THR A 37 -9.96 -4.16 2.76
N THR A 38 -10.23 -4.38 4.04
CA THR A 38 -9.18 -4.37 5.08
C THR A 38 -8.22 -5.53 4.91
N LEU A 39 -8.71 -6.72 4.53
CA LEU A 39 -7.84 -7.85 4.21
C LEU A 39 -6.95 -7.58 3.00
N LEU A 40 -7.54 -7.10 1.90
CA LEU A 40 -6.78 -6.74 0.69
C LEU A 40 -5.80 -5.60 0.95
N GLY A 41 -6.18 -4.65 1.81
CA GLY A 41 -5.36 -3.53 2.28
C GLY A 41 -4.00 -3.95 2.85
N ARG A 42 -3.86 -5.16 3.37
CA ARG A 42 -2.59 -5.63 3.96
C ARG A 42 -1.50 -5.87 2.94
N LEU A 43 -1.88 -6.10 1.68
CA LEU A 43 -0.93 -6.19 0.58
C LEU A 43 -0.13 -4.89 0.42
N GLU A 44 -0.66 -3.77 0.91
CA GLU A 44 0.03 -2.48 0.94
C GLU A 44 1.37 -2.58 1.67
N VAL A 45 1.43 -3.25 2.81
CA VAL A 45 2.68 -3.43 3.57
C VAL A 45 3.72 -4.17 2.72
N VAL A 46 3.29 -5.24 2.03
CA VAL A 46 4.17 -6.02 1.15
C VAL A 46 4.67 -5.19 -0.02
N LEU A 47 3.77 -4.42 -0.65
CA LEU A 47 4.10 -3.58 -1.79
C LEU A 47 5.02 -2.42 -1.41
N ILE A 48 4.77 -1.74 -0.28
CA ILE A 48 5.66 -0.69 0.21
C ILE A 48 7.06 -1.25 0.40
N VAL A 49 7.20 -2.41 1.06
CA VAL A 49 8.51 -3.04 1.26
C VAL A 49 9.17 -3.40 -0.08
N ALA A 50 8.43 -4.04 -0.98
CA ALA A 50 8.96 -4.41 -2.29
C ALA A 50 9.43 -3.19 -3.07
N LEU A 51 8.62 -2.13 -3.10
CA LEU A 51 8.96 -0.88 -3.76
C LEU A 51 10.14 -0.17 -3.07
N ALA A 52 10.24 -0.22 -1.74
CA ALA A 52 11.36 0.38 -1.01
C ALA A 52 12.69 -0.32 -1.33
N VAL A 53 12.69 -1.65 -1.38
CA VAL A 53 13.87 -2.44 -1.76
C VAL A 53 14.27 -2.15 -3.22
N ILE A 54 13.29 -2.05 -4.13
CA ILE A 54 13.56 -1.85 -5.57
C ILE A 54 13.96 -0.39 -5.89
N PHE A 55 13.23 0.60 -5.39
CA PHE A 55 13.39 2.00 -5.78
C PHE A 55 14.31 2.80 -4.85
N LEU A 56 14.32 2.51 -3.54
CA LEU A 56 15.17 3.20 -2.58
C LEU A 56 16.48 2.43 -2.31
N GLY A 57 16.59 1.19 -2.78
CA GLY A 57 17.77 0.36 -2.58
C GLY A 57 17.98 -0.05 -1.12
N GLU A 58 16.90 -0.09 -0.32
CA GLU A 58 16.97 -0.48 1.08
C GLU A 58 17.50 -1.91 1.23
N ARG A 59 18.52 -2.09 2.07
CA ARG A 59 19.12 -3.41 2.32
C ARG A 59 18.43 -4.10 3.49
N TRP A 60 17.50 -4.99 3.15
CA TRP A 60 16.80 -5.80 4.14
C TRP A 60 17.60 -7.06 4.51
N THR A 61 17.99 -7.17 5.79
CA THR A 61 18.59 -8.40 6.32
C THR A 61 17.54 -9.48 6.58
N ARG A 62 17.94 -10.75 6.72
CA ARG A 62 17.03 -11.89 7.01
C ARG A 62 16.10 -11.65 8.20
N ARG A 63 16.53 -10.87 9.20
CA ARG A 63 15.70 -10.50 10.37
C ARG A 63 14.53 -9.58 10.00
N HIS A 64 14.71 -8.66 9.05
CA HIS A 64 13.64 -7.78 8.57
C HIS A 64 12.56 -8.57 7.83
N TRP A 65 12.98 -9.55 7.02
CA TRP A 65 12.04 -10.47 6.36
C TRP A 65 11.23 -11.31 7.36
N LEU A 66 11.86 -11.80 8.44
CA LEU A 66 11.14 -12.49 9.51
C LEU A 66 10.16 -11.57 10.25
N ALA A 67 10.56 -10.32 10.52
CA ALA A 67 9.68 -9.33 11.14
C ALA A 67 8.48 -8.99 10.25
N LEU A 68 8.68 -8.84 8.94
CA LEU A 68 7.59 -8.66 7.98
C LEU A 68 6.65 -9.86 7.96
N GLY A 69 7.20 -11.07 7.90
CA GLY A 69 6.41 -12.30 7.97
C GLY A 69 5.57 -12.36 9.26
N LEU A 70 6.16 -12.02 10.41
CA LEU A 70 5.45 -11.99 11.69
C LEU A 70 4.37 -10.91 11.74
N ALA A 71 4.63 -9.72 11.18
CA ALA A 71 3.67 -8.64 11.10
C ALA A 71 2.47 -9.00 10.22
N LEU A 72 2.72 -9.63 9.05
CA LEU A 72 1.67 -10.12 8.16
C LEU A 72 0.86 -11.23 8.83
N LEU A 73 1.53 -12.17 9.51
CA LEU A 73 0.85 -13.22 10.29
C LEU A 73 -0.04 -12.62 11.37
N GLY A 74 0.48 -11.72 12.20
CA GLY A 74 -0.28 -11.05 13.25
C GLY A 74 -1.50 -10.31 12.68
N ALA A 75 -1.32 -9.58 11.58
CA ALA A 75 -2.43 -8.96 10.87
C ALA A 75 -3.46 -10.04 10.47
N THR A 76 -3.05 -11.06 9.69
CA THR A 76 -3.96 -12.13 9.21
C THR A 76 -4.79 -12.75 10.33
N VAL A 77 -4.18 -13.06 11.47
CA VAL A 77 -4.86 -13.63 12.64
C VAL A 77 -5.90 -12.66 13.22
N VAL A 78 -5.55 -11.38 13.40
CA VAL A 78 -6.45 -10.41 14.05
C VAL A 78 -7.72 -10.13 13.22
N ASN A 79 -7.67 -10.24 11.90
CA ASN A 79 -8.84 -9.99 11.03
C ASN A 79 -9.27 -11.27 10.30
N PHE A 80 -9.04 -12.44 10.91
CA PHE A 80 -9.41 -13.69 10.29
C PHE A 80 -10.94 -13.78 10.16
N ASP A 81 -11.44 -13.59 8.94
CA ASP A 81 -12.85 -13.76 8.59
C ASP A 81 -12.96 -14.69 7.38
N THR A 82 -13.62 -15.84 7.58
CA THR A 82 -13.81 -16.87 6.56
C THR A 82 -14.65 -16.38 5.38
N ALA A 83 -15.59 -15.45 5.61
CA ALA A 83 -16.40 -14.86 4.54
C ALA A 83 -15.58 -13.94 3.64
N ALA A 84 -14.51 -13.35 4.17
CA ALA A 84 -13.67 -12.42 3.45
C ALA A 84 -12.61 -13.11 2.56
N PHE A 85 -12.37 -14.42 2.76
CA PHE A 85 -11.55 -15.25 1.87
C PHE A 85 -12.25 -15.66 0.57
N ASN A 86 -13.55 -15.41 0.43
CA ASN A 86 -14.25 -15.58 -0.84
C ASN A 86 -13.89 -14.42 -1.79
N LEU A 87 -12.70 -14.49 -2.40
CA LEU A 87 -12.29 -13.57 -3.44
C LEU A 87 -13.08 -13.87 -4.71
N GLN A 88 -13.90 -12.91 -5.12
CA GLN A 88 -14.42 -12.89 -6.47
C GLN A 88 -13.49 -11.98 -7.27
N PHE A 89 -13.24 -12.29 -8.55
CA PHE A 89 -12.56 -11.33 -9.43
C PHE A 89 -13.58 -10.30 -9.89
N GLY A 90 -14.03 -9.47 -8.95
CA GLY A 90 -14.97 -8.38 -9.17
C GLY A 90 -14.28 -7.02 -9.31
N LEU A 91 -15.06 -6.02 -9.67
CA LEU A 91 -14.61 -4.64 -9.82
C LEU A 91 -14.16 -4.05 -8.47
N GLY A 92 -14.78 -4.45 -7.36
CA GLY A 92 -14.41 -3.97 -6.02
C GLY A 92 -13.06 -4.49 -5.54
N GLU A 93 -12.73 -5.76 -5.79
CA GLU A 93 -11.41 -6.32 -5.49
C GLU A 93 -10.32 -5.65 -6.33
N LEU A 94 -10.58 -5.41 -7.62
CA LEU A 94 -9.64 -4.72 -8.50
C LEU A 94 -9.42 -3.26 -8.06
N MET A 95 -10.48 -2.56 -7.65
CA MET A 95 -10.39 -1.21 -7.09
C MET A 95 -9.60 -1.20 -5.79
N SER A 96 -9.80 -2.18 -4.90
CA SER A 96 -9.04 -2.28 -3.66
C SER A 96 -7.55 -2.50 -3.93
N LEU A 97 -7.20 -3.37 -4.89
CA LEU A 97 -5.81 -3.58 -5.29
C LEU A 97 -5.20 -2.32 -5.92
N GLY A 98 -5.96 -1.61 -6.76
CA GLY A 98 -5.54 -0.33 -7.32
C GLY A 98 -5.32 0.74 -6.26
N ALA A 99 -6.20 0.81 -5.25
CA ALA A 99 -6.07 1.71 -4.11
C ALA A 99 -4.76 1.45 -3.36
N VAL A 100 -4.52 0.19 -3.03
CA VAL A 100 -3.35 -0.29 -2.31
C VAL A 100 -2.06 0.02 -3.08
N LEU A 101 -2.02 -0.26 -4.39
CA LEU A 101 -0.88 0.09 -5.25
C LEU A 101 -0.62 1.59 -5.26
N SER A 102 -1.66 2.40 -5.47
CA SER A 102 -1.56 3.86 -5.51
C SER A 102 -1.04 4.41 -4.18
N PHE A 103 -1.51 3.86 -3.05
CA PHE A 103 -1.07 4.25 -1.72
C PHE A 103 0.40 3.90 -1.49
N SER A 104 0.81 2.67 -1.83
CA SER A 104 2.20 2.23 -1.70
C SER A 104 3.15 3.10 -2.53
N VAL A 105 2.77 3.47 -3.75
CA VAL A 105 3.55 4.42 -4.58
C VAL A 105 3.63 5.80 -3.92
N GLY A 106 2.53 6.31 -3.36
CA GLY A 106 2.50 7.58 -2.63
C GLY A 106 3.47 7.61 -1.45
N ILE A 107 3.52 6.53 -0.65
CA ILE A 107 4.48 6.40 0.45
C ILE A 107 5.91 6.43 -0.06
N ILE A 108 6.21 5.72 -1.15
CA ILE A 108 7.57 5.62 -1.68
C ILE A 108 8.05 6.95 -2.25
N LEU A 109 7.19 7.65 -2.97
CA LEU A 109 7.47 9.02 -3.44
C LEU A 109 7.72 9.96 -2.27
N LEU A 110 6.90 9.89 -1.22
CA LEU A 110 7.06 10.71 -0.02
C LEU A 110 8.36 10.37 0.72
N LYS A 111 8.68 9.09 0.89
CA LYS A 111 9.91 8.64 1.56
C LYS A 111 11.16 9.07 0.78
N SER A 112 11.10 9.04 -0.55
CA SER A 112 12.20 9.55 -1.41
C SER A 112 12.48 11.05 -1.24
N LEU A 113 11.49 11.80 -0.73
CA LEU A 113 11.62 13.21 -0.40
C LEU A 113 12.26 13.42 0.98
N VAL A 114 11.91 12.55 1.95
CA VAL A 114 12.29 12.67 3.37
C VAL A 114 13.68 12.09 3.64
N ASP A 115 14.00 10.93 3.08
CA ASP A 115 15.28 10.22 3.34
C ASP A 115 16.44 10.75 2.47
N ARG A 116 16.42 12.04 2.13
CA ARG A 116 17.43 12.73 1.31
C ARG A 116 18.23 13.76 2.09
#